data_AF-A0A2U1LZI7-F1
#
_entry.id   AF-A0A2U1LZI7-F1
#
_cell.length_a   1.000
_cell.length_b   1.000
_cell.length_c   1.000
_cell.angle_alpha   90.00
_cell.angle_beta   90.00
_cell.angle_gamma   90.00
#
_symmetry.space_group_name_H-M   'P 1'
#
loop_
_entity.id
_entity.type
_entity.pdbx_description
1 polymer ?
#
loop_
_entity_poly.entity_id
_entity_poly.type
_entity_poly.pdbx_seq_one_letter_code
_entity_poly.pdbx_strand_id
1 'polypeptide(L)'
;MDNSSETGEQRPIPANTTRFSGDTNCDHLVHSWESKDSHWIGPEYYKRGPDGNDIHKTNVPHIQLEFRDMIWREEMQQIYLGHVTLPEYIET
;
A
#
# COMPACT_ATOMS: atom_id res chain seq x y z
N MET A 1 33.68 33.37 2.40
CA MET A 1 34.04 32.03 2.92
C MET A 1 33.23 31.84 4.19
N ASP A 2 31.99 31.52 3.94
CA ASP A 2 30.83 31.40 4.78
C ASP A 2 30.79 29.95 5.26
N ASN A 3 31.11 29.74 6.54
CA ASN A 3 31.07 28.43 7.18
C ASN A 3 29.73 28.32 7.91
N SER A 4 28.75 27.68 7.27
CA SER A 4 27.48 27.33 7.88
C SER A 4 27.66 26.05 8.70
N SER A 5 27.75 26.21 10.02
CA SER A 5 27.68 25.12 10.99
C SER A 5 26.21 24.77 11.27
N GLU A 6 25.72 23.66 10.71
CA GLU A 6 24.43 23.07 11.04
C GLU A 6 24.46 22.43 12.43
N THR A 7 23.73 23.02 13.38
CA THR A 7 23.40 22.37 14.65
C THR A 7 22.11 21.56 14.46
N GLY A 8 22.24 20.28 14.14
CA GLY A 8 21.14 19.34 14.08
C GLY A 8 20.77 18.82 15.47
N GLU A 9 19.61 19.21 15.98
CA GLU A 9 19.04 18.80 17.26
C GLU A 9 18.61 17.32 17.24
N GLN A 10 19.32 16.45 17.98
CA GLN A 10 18.97 15.03 18.10
C GLN A 10 17.69 14.84 18.94
N ARG A 11 16.62 14.34 18.31
CA ARG A 11 15.43 13.85 19.01
C ARG A 11 15.62 12.40 19.47
N PRO A 12 15.05 12.01 20.64
CA PRO A 12 15.31 10.71 21.25
C PRO A 12 14.61 9.58 20.50
N ILE A 13 15.30 8.45 20.41
CA ILE A 13 14.89 7.23 19.69
C ILE A 13 14.01 6.35 20.62
N PRO A 14 12.83 5.87 20.19
CA PRO A 14 12.02 4.96 20.99
C PRO A 14 12.67 3.57 21.13
N ALA A 15 12.39 2.91 22.25
CA ALA A 15 13.23 1.89 22.89
C ALA A 15 13.20 0.47 22.29
N ASN A 16 13.01 0.27 20.98
CA ASN A 16 12.92 -1.08 20.40
C ASN A 16 13.70 -1.33 19.09
N THR A 17 14.71 -0.52 18.75
CA THR A 17 15.59 -0.80 17.60
C THR A 17 16.68 -1.81 17.96
N THR A 18 16.50 -3.08 17.58
CA THR A 18 17.60 -4.04 17.51
C THR A 18 18.41 -3.77 16.23
N ARG A 19 19.70 -3.44 16.40
CA ARG A 19 20.64 -3.21 15.29
C ARG A 19 20.93 -4.53 14.57
N PHE A 20 20.53 -4.64 13.31
CA PHE A 20 21.20 -5.51 12.35
C PHE A 20 22.21 -4.65 11.59
N SER A 21 23.50 -4.95 11.76
CA SER A 21 24.58 -4.38 10.97
C SER A 21 24.80 -5.23 9.72
N GLY A 22 24.79 -4.59 8.56
CA GLY A 22 25.21 -5.24 7.32
C GLY A 22 24.54 -4.63 6.09
N ASP A 23 25.19 -3.61 5.54
CA ASP A 23 25.15 -3.21 4.12
C ASP A 23 23.78 -2.97 3.47
N THR A 24 23.14 -1.82 3.74
CA THR A 24 21.90 -1.45 3.04
C THR A 24 21.91 -0.02 2.48
N ASN A 25 22.51 0.15 1.30
CA ASN A 25 22.33 1.36 0.48
C ASN A 25 20.97 1.38 -0.27
N CYS A 26 19.96 0.67 0.23
CA CYS A 26 18.62 0.59 -0.36
C CYS A 26 17.46 0.86 0.64
N ASP A 27 17.74 1.01 1.94
CA ASP A 27 16.67 1.02 2.96
C ASP A 27 15.99 2.39 3.16
N HIS A 28 16.47 3.45 2.52
CA HIS A 28 15.85 4.79 2.63
C HIS A 28 14.70 5.03 1.64
N LEU A 29 14.39 4.10 0.73
CA LEU A 29 13.37 4.30 -0.31
C LEU A 29 12.10 3.45 -0.16
N VAL A 30 11.97 2.69 0.92
CA VAL A 30 10.86 1.72 1.07
C VAL A 30 9.60 2.35 1.67
N HIS A 31 9.68 3.47 2.39
CA HIS A 31 8.55 4.04 3.13
C HIS A 31 7.76 5.17 2.42
N SER A 32 8.11 5.53 1.18
CA SER A 32 7.46 6.67 0.48
C SER A 32 6.21 6.29 -0.32
N TRP A 33 6.04 5.02 -0.69
CA TRP A 33 5.04 4.60 -1.67
C TRP A 33 3.64 4.38 -1.06
N GLU A 34 3.54 3.84 0.17
CA GLU A 34 2.25 3.65 0.89
C GLU A 34 1.49 4.97 1.11
N SER A 35 2.21 6.09 1.26
CA SER A 35 1.60 7.42 1.43
C SER A 35 1.02 7.99 0.14
N LYS A 36 1.50 7.56 -1.03
CA LYS A 36 1.07 8.14 -2.33
C LYS A 36 -0.22 7.50 -2.80
N ASP A 37 -0.33 6.18 -2.70
CA ASP A 37 -1.49 5.46 -3.22
C ASP A 37 -2.76 5.78 -2.41
N SER A 38 -2.62 5.90 -1.08
CA SER A 38 -3.71 6.37 -0.21
C SER A 38 -4.17 7.81 -0.52
N HIS A 39 -3.25 8.67 -0.97
CA HIS A 39 -3.57 10.03 -1.39
C HIS A 39 -4.41 10.06 -2.68
N TRP A 40 -4.09 9.23 -3.68
CA TRP A 40 -4.74 9.25 -4.99
C TRP A 40 -5.96 8.33 -5.11
N ILE A 41 -5.97 7.19 -4.41
CA ILE A 41 -7.03 6.17 -4.55
C ILE A 41 -7.98 6.24 -3.35
N GLY A 42 -7.44 6.45 -2.15
CA GLY A 42 -8.21 6.51 -0.92
C GLY A 42 -7.52 5.74 0.22
N PRO A 43 -7.82 6.04 1.48
CA PRO A 43 -7.20 5.36 2.61
C PRO A 43 -7.49 3.85 2.62
N GLU A 44 -8.63 3.44 2.05
CA GLU A 44 -9.09 2.06 2.00
C GLU A 44 -8.60 1.28 0.76
N TYR A 45 -7.63 1.81 0.00
CA TYR A 45 -7.17 1.21 -1.27
C TYR A 45 -6.72 -0.26 -1.16
N TYR A 46 -6.33 -0.70 0.02
CA TYR A 46 -5.87 -2.06 0.31
C TYR A 46 -7.02 -3.08 0.35
N LYS A 47 -8.28 -2.63 0.48
CA LYS A 47 -9.46 -3.51 0.40
C LYS A 47 -9.75 -3.89 -1.04
N ARG A 48 -10.08 -5.16 -1.26
CA ARG A 48 -10.42 -5.65 -2.58
C ARG A 48 -11.84 -5.25 -2.98
N GLY A 49 -12.04 -5.13 -4.29
CA GLY A 49 -13.35 -4.89 -4.85
C GLY A 49 -13.76 -3.44 -4.61
N PRO A 50 -15.07 -3.19 -4.48
CA PRO A 50 -15.58 -1.85 -4.61
C PRO A 50 -15.50 -1.09 -3.26
N ASP A 51 -15.30 -1.81 -2.14
CA ASP A 51 -15.10 -1.27 -0.78
C ASP A 51 -13.78 -0.52 -0.60
N GLY A 52 -12.77 -0.82 -1.43
CA GLY A 52 -11.49 -0.10 -1.40
C GLY A 52 -11.45 1.17 -2.25
N ASN A 53 -12.56 1.51 -2.92
CA ASN A 53 -12.62 2.60 -3.88
C ASN A 53 -13.36 3.81 -3.35
N ASP A 54 -12.66 4.94 -3.27
CA ASP A 54 -13.27 6.25 -3.05
C ASP A 54 -13.64 6.89 -4.39
N ILE A 55 -14.93 6.89 -4.73
CA ILE A 55 -15.45 7.47 -5.98
C ILE A 55 -15.06 8.94 -6.12
N HIS A 56 -14.94 9.69 -5.02
CA HIS A 56 -14.60 11.11 -5.06
C HIS A 56 -13.15 11.35 -5.48
N LYS A 57 -12.28 10.35 -5.36
CA LYS A 57 -10.88 10.43 -5.83
C LYS A 57 -10.70 9.82 -7.21
N THR A 58 -11.22 8.60 -7.42
CA THR A 58 -10.96 7.83 -8.64
C THR A 58 -11.91 8.17 -9.79
N ASN A 59 -13.06 8.78 -9.50
CA ASN A 59 -14.15 9.00 -10.45
C ASN A 59 -14.67 7.70 -11.12
N VAL A 60 -14.38 6.54 -10.51
CA VAL A 60 -14.85 5.23 -10.97
C VAL A 60 -16.07 4.83 -10.14
N PRO A 61 -17.24 4.62 -10.76
CA PRO A 61 -18.42 4.15 -10.06
C PRO A 61 -18.23 2.75 -9.44
N HIS A 62 -18.79 2.55 -8.25
CA HIS A 62 -18.72 1.29 -7.50
C HIS A 62 -19.19 0.07 -8.32
N ILE A 63 -20.25 0.22 -9.12
CA ILE A 63 -20.80 -0.82 -10.01
C ILE A 63 -19.77 -1.39 -11.00
N GLN A 64 -18.82 -0.59 -11.48
CA GLN A 64 -17.79 -1.07 -12.42
C GLN A 64 -16.79 -1.98 -11.71
N LEU A 65 -16.45 -1.65 -10.47
CA LEU A 65 -15.53 -2.43 -9.65
C LEU A 65 -16.21 -3.69 -9.11
N GLU A 66 -17.48 -3.60 -8.73
CA GLU A 66 -18.32 -4.75 -8.39
C GLU A 66 -18.33 -5.77 -9.53
N PHE A 67 -18.68 -5.32 -10.75
CA PHE A 67 -18.73 -6.21 -11.91
C PHE A 67 -17.36 -6.83 -12.19
N ARG A 68 -16.29 -6.03 -12.15
CA ARG A 68 -14.93 -6.52 -12.36
C ARG A 68 -14.50 -7.54 -11.32
N ASP A 69 -14.77 -7.29 -10.03
CA ASP A 69 -14.41 -8.21 -8.96
C ASP A 69 -15.22 -9.50 -9.06
N MET A 70 -16.52 -9.41 -9.35
CA MET A 70 -17.39 -10.57 -9.55
C MET A 70 -16.88 -11.50 -10.67
N ILE A 71 -16.61 -10.96 -11.86
CA ILE A 71 -16.12 -11.75 -12.99
C ILE A 71 -14.76 -12.38 -12.66
N TRP A 72 -13.85 -11.62 -12.06
CA TRP A 72 -12.56 -12.17 -11.66
C TRP A 72 -12.70 -13.32 -10.67
N ARG A 73 -13.60 -13.22 -9.68
CA ARG A 73 -13.85 -14.32 -8.72
C ARG A 73 -14.40 -15.55 -9.42
N GLU A 74 -15.32 -15.37 -10.37
CA GLU A 74 -15.90 -16.46 -11.15
C GLU A 74 -14.83 -17.15 -12.02
N GLU A 75 -14.00 -16.37 -12.72
CA GLU A 75 -12.89 -16.88 -13.53
C GLU A 75 -11.89 -17.68 -12.68
N MET A 76 -11.51 -17.16 -11.50
CA MET A 76 -10.63 -17.88 -10.59
C MET A 76 -11.26 -19.17 -10.10
N GLN A 77 -12.54 -19.17 -9.76
CA GLN A 77 -13.24 -20.40 -9.39
C GLN A 77 -13.23 -21.43 -10.52
N GLN A 78 -13.40 -21.00 -11.78
CA GLN A 78 -13.35 -21.91 -12.93
C GLN A 78 -11.94 -22.49 -13.15
N ILE A 79 -10.90 -21.64 -13.15
CA ILE A 79 -9.51 -22.07 -13.40
C ILE A 79 -9.04 -23.07 -12.35
N TYR A 80 -9.35 -22.81 -11.08
CA TYR A 80 -8.93 -23.64 -9.96
C TYR A 80 -9.95 -24.74 -9.61
N LEU A 81 -10.92 -25.01 -10.47
CA LEU A 81 -11.94 -26.05 -10.30
C LEU A 81 -12.68 -25.96 -8.95
N GLY A 82 -12.89 -24.73 -8.46
CA GLY A 82 -13.57 -24.44 -7.19
C GLY A 82 -12.68 -24.51 -5.94
N HIS A 83 -11.39 -24.83 -6.07
CA HIS A 83 -10.47 -24.96 -4.93
C HIS A 83 -9.67 -23.69 -4.61
N VAL A 84 -10.20 -22.51 -4.94
CA VAL A 84 -9.51 -21.23 -4.72
C VAL A 84 -10.04 -20.51 -3.49
N THR A 85 -9.12 -20.05 -2.63
CA THR A 85 -9.42 -19.09 -1.56
C THR A 85 -9.04 -17.70 -2.07
N LEU A 86 -10.02 -16.82 -2.21
CA LEU A 86 -9.81 -15.49 -2.79
C LEU A 86 -9.51 -14.49 -1.67
N PRO A 87 -8.43 -13.70 -1.77
CA PRO A 87 -8.06 -12.76 -0.73
C PRO A 87 -9.04 -11.57 -0.69
N GLU A 88 -9.32 -11.11 0.53
CA GLU A 88 -10.18 -9.94 0.79
C GLU A 88 -9.44 -8.60 0.65
N TYR A 89 -8.11 -8.65 0.74
CA TYR A 89 -7.24 -7.49 0.62
C TYR A 89 -6.26 -7.68 -0.55
N ILE A 90 -5.77 -6.57 -1.10
CA ILE A 90 -4.71 -6.58 -2.11
C ILE A 90 -3.39 -6.85 -1.37
N GLU A 91 -2.67 -7.91 -1.75
CA GLU A 91 -1.31 -8.17 -1.25
C GLU A 91 -0.38 -7.06 -1.76
N THR A 92 0.09 -6.19 -0.85
CA THR A 92 1.06 -5.11 -1.10
C THR A 92 2.49 -5.59 -0.96
#